data_AF-A0A137QEC5-F1
#
_entry.id   AF-A0A137QEC5-F1
#
_cell.length_a   1.000
_cell.length_b   1.000
_cell.length_c   1.000
_cell.angle_alpha   90.00
_cell.angle_beta   90.00
_cell.angle_gamma   90.00
#
_symmetry.space_group_name_H-M   'P 1'
#
loop_
_entity.id
_entity.type
_entity.pdbx_description
1 polymer ?
#
loop_
_entity_poly.entity_id
_entity_poly.type
_entity_poly.pdbx_seq_one_letter_code
_entity_poly.pdbx_strand_id
1 'polypeptide(L)'
;MSVPDAQFHPHATGVAAETVAKHQDPQDVVFWAGWFCPFVQRVWIALEERGIPYQYKEVNPYKKEKHFLDINPKGLVPAVEYQGKALYESLVLLEFLEEAYPSQSTSLFPSDPYDRAIARLWIDHISKNYLPNNWRLTQSQTKEKQDEAREALYEAQRKLVQQVKGPYFFGEKFSIVDAVVAPWIARDWVITENRGYERVAVGEAWVKYAKALCERPSVKKTTSEREHYEPIYGRYLRDEAQSEVAKAVRSGKTLP
;
A
#
# COMPACT_ATOMS: atom_id res chain seq x y z
N MET A 1 25.19 6.59 -15.89
CA MET A 1 25.28 6.58 -14.42
C MET A 1 24.42 5.43 -13.92
N SER A 2 24.97 4.52 -13.13
CA SER A 2 24.19 3.45 -12.49
C SER A 2 23.14 4.08 -11.57
N VAL A 3 21.89 3.66 -11.69
CA VAL A 3 20.82 4.14 -10.81
C VAL A 3 21.14 3.61 -9.39
N PRO A 4 21.21 4.46 -8.34
CA PRO A 4 21.73 4.11 -7.01
C PRO A 4 20.99 2.97 -6.27
N ASP A 5 19.94 2.43 -6.85
CA ASP A 5 18.91 1.69 -6.14
C ASP A 5 18.93 0.19 -6.51
N ALA A 6 19.83 -0.20 -7.43
CA ALA A 6 19.96 -1.55 -8.00
C ALA A 6 20.56 -2.60 -7.04
N GLN A 7 20.94 -2.21 -5.82
CA GLN A 7 21.67 -3.06 -4.87
C GLN A 7 20.77 -3.67 -3.78
N PHE A 8 19.49 -3.31 -3.70
CA PHE A 8 18.59 -3.79 -2.65
C PHE A 8 17.83 -5.02 -3.10
N HIS A 9 17.62 -5.96 -2.17
CA HIS A 9 17.09 -7.30 -2.40
C HIS A 9 15.98 -7.32 -3.46
N PRO A 10 16.16 -8.07 -4.58
CA PRO A 10 15.28 -7.94 -5.74
C PRO A 10 13.91 -8.62 -5.55
N HIS A 11 13.71 -9.38 -4.47
CA HIS A 11 12.53 -10.21 -4.28
C HIS A 11 11.98 -10.06 -2.85
N ALA A 12 10.70 -10.38 -2.68
CA ALA A 12 10.08 -10.52 -1.36
C ALA A 12 10.85 -11.47 -0.45
N THR A 13 10.78 -11.25 0.86
CA THR A 13 11.38 -12.11 1.89
C THR A 13 10.37 -12.55 2.95
N GLY A 14 10.78 -13.40 3.91
CA GLY A 14 9.91 -13.94 4.96
C GLY A 14 8.61 -14.56 4.42
N VAL A 15 7.50 -14.31 5.12
CA VAL A 15 6.17 -14.85 4.76
C VAL A 15 5.73 -14.35 3.37
N ALA A 16 6.13 -13.16 2.96
CA ALA A 16 5.83 -12.66 1.61
C ALA A 16 6.52 -13.49 0.52
N ALA A 17 7.74 -13.99 0.75
CA ALA A 17 8.40 -14.90 -0.18
C ALA A 17 7.64 -16.23 -0.32
N GLU A 18 7.10 -16.77 0.77
CA GLU A 18 6.26 -17.97 0.73
C GLU A 18 4.98 -17.75 -0.08
N THR A 19 4.37 -16.57 0.05
CA THR A 19 3.21 -16.18 -0.76
C THR A 19 3.58 -16.07 -2.23
N VAL A 20 4.72 -15.44 -2.56
CA VAL A 20 5.22 -15.35 -3.95
C VAL A 20 5.45 -16.75 -4.54
N ALA A 21 6.09 -17.65 -3.78
CA ALA A 21 6.40 -19.01 -4.24
C ALA A 21 5.14 -19.82 -4.58
N LYS A 22 4.01 -19.57 -3.91
CA LYS A 22 2.72 -20.23 -4.18
C LYS A 22 2.00 -19.70 -5.41
N HIS A 23 2.41 -18.55 -5.95
CA HIS A 23 1.74 -17.85 -7.04
C HIS A 23 2.64 -17.70 -8.27
N GLN A 24 3.50 -18.69 -8.55
CA GLN A 24 4.39 -18.67 -9.73
C GLN A 24 3.71 -19.20 -11.00
N ASP A 25 2.72 -20.09 -10.85
CA ASP A 25 2.05 -20.72 -11.97
C ASP A 25 1.22 -19.70 -12.78
N PRO A 26 1.15 -19.83 -14.11
CA PRO A 26 0.33 -18.97 -14.95
C PRO A 26 -1.16 -18.98 -14.52
N GLN A 27 -1.77 -17.81 -14.49
CA GLN A 27 -3.19 -17.59 -14.17
C GLN A 27 -3.78 -16.54 -15.11
N ASP A 28 -5.10 -16.46 -15.16
CA ASP A 28 -5.80 -15.42 -15.94
C ASP A 28 -5.46 -14.00 -15.47
N VAL A 29 -5.16 -13.84 -14.18
CA VAL A 29 -4.65 -12.60 -13.58
C VAL A 29 -3.14 -12.73 -13.43
N VAL A 30 -2.39 -11.92 -14.17
CA VAL A 30 -0.95 -11.73 -13.94
C VAL A 30 -0.75 -10.43 -13.18
N PHE A 31 -0.31 -10.54 -11.94
CA PHE A 31 -0.09 -9.42 -11.02
C PHE A 31 1.38 -8.98 -11.06
N TRP A 32 1.62 -7.82 -11.68
CA TRP A 32 2.93 -7.18 -11.75
C TRP A 32 3.16 -6.32 -10.51
N ALA A 33 4.13 -6.74 -9.72
CA ALA A 33 4.30 -6.30 -8.35
C ALA A 33 5.73 -5.85 -8.07
N GLY A 34 5.89 -4.99 -7.07
CA GLY A 34 7.18 -4.72 -6.43
C GLY A 34 7.01 -5.00 -4.94
N TRP A 35 7.74 -5.98 -4.40
CA TRP A 35 7.53 -6.47 -3.02
C TRP A 35 7.56 -5.37 -1.95
N PHE A 36 8.34 -4.32 -2.19
CA PHE A 36 8.53 -3.22 -1.26
C PHE A 36 7.45 -2.13 -1.35
N CYS A 37 6.62 -2.14 -2.40
CA CYS A 37 5.72 -1.03 -2.71
C CYS A 37 4.42 -1.11 -1.91
N PRO A 38 4.06 -0.07 -1.12
CA PRO A 38 2.81 -0.10 -0.34
C PRO A 38 1.55 -0.04 -1.21
N PHE A 39 1.62 0.56 -2.42
CA PHE A 39 0.50 0.58 -3.37
C PHE A 39 0.25 -0.81 -3.98
N VAL A 40 1.32 -1.56 -4.23
CA VAL A 40 1.25 -2.97 -4.65
C VAL A 40 0.61 -3.80 -3.56
N GLN A 41 1.03 -3.61 -2.30
CA GLN A 41 0.51 -4.39 -1.19
C GLN A 41 -1.00 -4.23 -1.00
N ARG A 42 -1.62 -3.09 -1.34
CA ARG A 42 -3.08 -2.95 -1.33
C ARG A 42 -3.77 -4.02 -2.18
N VAL A 43 -3.31 -4.14 -3.43
CA VAL A 43 -3.85 -5.10 -4.41
C VAL A 43 -3.52 -6.52 -3.98
N TRP A 44 -2.30 -6.73 -3.47
CA TRP A 44 -1.87 -8.05 -2.99
C TRP A 44 -2.70 -8.54 -1.81
N ILE A 45 -2.99 -7.67 -0.83
CA ILE A 45 -3.92 -7.95 0.28
C ILE A 45 -5.29 -8.34 -0.28
N ALA A 46 -5.80 -7.61 -1.27
CA ALA A 46 -7.11 -7.91 -1.83
C ALA A 46 -7.17 -9.24 -2.56
N LEU A 47 -6.14 -9.59 -3.32
CA LEU A 47 -6.01 -10.91 -3.96
C LEU A 47 -6.01 -12.03 -2.91
N GLU A 48 -5.24 -11.88 -1.82
CA GLU A 48 -5.17 -12.86 -0.73
C GLU A 48 -6.46 -12.96 0.09
N GLU A 49 -7.10 -11.84 0.43
CA GLU A 49 -8.39 -11.82 1.14
C GLU A 49 -9.48 -12.48 0.32
N ARG A 50 -9.47 -12.23 -1.00
CA ARG A 50 -10.51 -12.71 -1.89
C ARG A 50 -10.23 -14.08 -2.47
N GLY A 51 -9.05 -14.66 -2.24
CA GLY A 51 -8.67 -15.96 -2.77
C GLY A 51 -8.77 -16.03 -4.30
N ILE A 52 -8.48 -14.92 -4.97
CA ILE A 52 -8.47 -14.85 -6.44
C ILE A 52 -7.20 -15.56 -6.92
N PRO A 53 -7.26 -16.49 -7.89
CA PRO A 53 -6.04 -17.06 -8.48
C PRO A 53 -5.26 -15.97 -9.25
N TYR A 54 -3.97 -15.82 -8.96
CA TYR A 54 -3.09 -14.90 -9.67
C TYR A 54 -1.68 -15.46 -9.84
N GLN A 55 -1.00 -15.05 -10.91
CA GLN A 55 0.43 -15.22 -11.08
C GLN A 55 1.13 -13.95 -10.57
N TYR A 56 2.03 -14.09 -9.60
CA TYR A 56 2.89 -13.00 -9.14
C TYR A 56 4.10 -12.85 -10.06
N LYS A 57 4.31 -11.64 -10.59
CA LYS A 57 5.53 -11.27 -11.31
C LYS A 57 6.21 -10.07 -10.67
N GLU A 58 7.41 -10.29 -10.16
CA GLU A 58 8.24 -9.24 -9.60
C GLU A 58 8.79 -8.35 -10.72
N VAL A 59 8.45 -7.07 -10.68
CA VAL A 59 9.00 -6.05 -11.58
C VAL A 59 10.24 -5.46 -10.93
N ASN A 60 11.40 -5.77 -11.50
CA ASN A 60 12.61 -5.02 -11.21
C ASN A 60 12.47 -3.60 -11.78
N PRO A 61 12.40 -2.54 -10.95
CA PRO A 61 12.21 -1.17 -11.45
C PRO A 61 13.38 -0.67 -12.30
N TYR A 62 14.55 -1.31 -12.24
CA TYR A 62 15.76 -0.95 -13.00
C TYR A 62 15.93 -1.74 -14.30
N LYS A 63 15.31 -2.91 -14.38
CA LYS A 63 15.34 -3.77 -15.57
C LYS A 63 13.93 -4.27 -15.84
N LYS A 64 13.07 -3.33 -16.23
CA LYS A 64 11.68 -3.63 -16.58
C LYS A 64 11.65 -4.52 -17.81
N GLU A 65 10.89 -5.60 -17.73
CA GLU A 65 10.69 -6.51 -18.85
C GLU A 65 10.04 -5.78 -20.03
N LYS A 66 10.43 -6.14 -21.26
CA LYS A 66 9.85 -5.55 -22.46
C LYS A 66 8.34 -5.73 -22.49
N HIS A 67 7.86 -6.96 -22.20
CA HIS A 67 6.44 -7.26 -22.15
C HIS A 67 5.68 -6.36 -21.16
N PHE A 68 6.23 -6.16 -19.95
CA PHE A 68 5.63 -5.26 -18.97
C PHE A 68 5.51 -3.81 -19.48
N LEU A 69 6.53 -3.32 -20.21
CA LEU A 69 6.49 -1.98 -20.80
C LEU A 69 5.55 -1.88 -22.00
N ASP A 70 5.42 -2.94 -22.80
CA ASP A 70 4.50 -3.00 -23.92
C ASP A 70 3.04 -2.88 -23.44
N ILE A 71 2.70 -3.54 -22.31
CA ILE A 71 1.34 -3.51 -21.74
C ILE A 71 1.11 -2.32 -20.80
N ASN A 72 2.16 -1.77 -20.17
CA ASN A 72 2.11 -0.61 -19.31
C ASN A 72 3.26 0.36 -19.62
N PRO A 73 3.08 1.29 -20.58
CA PRO A 73 4.12 2.22 -20.97
C PRO A 73 4.59 3.16 -19.86
N LYS A 74 3.76 3.40 -18.82
CA LYS A 74 4.17 4.16 -17.62
C LYS A 74 5.18 3.37 -16.78
N GLY A 75 5.15 2.04 -16.87
CA GLY A 75 6.04 1.13 -16.16
C GLY A 75 5.92 1.22 -14.64
N LEU A 76 4.76 1.61 -14.11
CA LEU A 76 4.50 1.71 -12.67
C LEU A 76 3.82 0.44 -12.17
N VAL A 77 4.09 0.09 -10.91
CA VAL A 77 3.42 -1.00 -10.20
C VAL A 77 2.51 -0.44 -9.10
N PRO A 78 1.39 -1.09 -8.75
CA PRO A 78 0.90 -2.36 -9.31
C PRO A 78 0.31 -2.24 -10.72
N ALA A 79 0.38 -3.34 -11.46
CA ALA A 79 -0.41 -3.54 -12.68
C ALA A 79 -0.97 -4.96 -12.71
N VAL A 80 -2.10 -5.15 -13.39
CA VAL A 80 -2.70 -6.46 -13.65
C VAL A 80 -2.87 -6.62 -15.14
N GLU A 81 -2.40 -7.74 -15.66
CA GLU A 81 -2.81 -8.23 -16.97
C GLU A 81 -3.94 -9.26 -16.77
N TYR A 82 -5.05 -9.06 -17.49
CA TYR A 82 -6.21 -9.93 -17.46
C TYR A 82 -6.75 -10.09 -18.87
N GLN A 83 -6.82 -11.34 -19.36
CA GLN A 83 -7.30 -11.66 -20.72
C GLN A 83 -6.61 -10.83 -21.82
N GLY A 84 -5.28 -10.65 -21.71
CA GLY A 84 -4.46 -9.90 -22.67
C GLY A 84 -4.62 -8.38 -22.61
N LYS A 85 -5.32 -7.83 -21.61
CA LYS A 85 -5.47 -6.39 -21.37
C LYS A 85 -4.81 -6.02 -20.06
N ALA A 86 -4.13 -4.88 -20.02
CA ALA A 86 -3.50 -4.38 -18.81
C ALA A 86 -4.26 -3.23 -18.15
N LEU A 87 -4.28 -3.25 -16.83
CA LEU A 87 -4.81 -2.21 -15.95
C LEU A 87 -3.74 -1.82 -14.93
N TYR A 88 -3.80 -0.59 -14.45
CA TYR A 88 -2.91 -0.02 -13.44
C TYR A 88 -3.71 0.90 -12.51
N GLU A 89 -3.03 1.60 -11.60
CA GLU A 89 -3.61 2.34 -10.47
C GLU A 89 -4.16 1.41 -9.38
N SER A 90 -3.51 1.39 -8.20
CA SER A 90 -3.88 0.45 -7.12
C SER A 90 -5.36 0.48 -6.75
N LEU A 91 -6.00 1.66 -6.71
CA LEU A 91 -7.42 1.78 -6.36
C LEU A 91 -8.35 1.31 -7.49
N VAL A 92 -7.97 1.52 -8.75
CA VAL A 92 -8.75 1.02 -9.90
C VAL A 92 -8.69 -0.50 -9.94
N LEU A 93 -7.50 -1.08 -9.70
CA LEU A 93 -7.32 -2.53 -9.64
C LEU A 93 -8.17 -3.18 -8.55
N LEU A 94 -8.34 -2.52 -7.41
CA LEU A 94 -9.20 -3.01 -6.33
C LEU A 94 -10.66 -3.11 -6.73
N GLU A 95 -11.21 -2.07 -7.38
CA GLU A 95 -12.59 -2.09 -7.89
C GLU A 95 -12.74 -3.10 -9.05
N PHE A 96 -11.77 -3.15 -9.96
CA PHE A 96 -11.76 -4.11 -11.07
C PHE A 96 -11.81 -5.56 -10.56
N LEU A 97 -10.94 -5.91 -9.61
CA LEU A 97 -10.94 -7.25 -9.05
C LEU A 97 -12.29 -7.53 -8.39
N GLU A 98 -12.87 -6.57 -7.67
CA GLU A 98 -14.21 -6.68 -7.06
C GLU A 98 -15.26 -7.12 -8.07
N GLU A 99 -15.31 -6.42 -9.20
CA GLU A 99 -16.28 -6.64 -10.28
C GLU A 99 -15.99 -7.90 -11.12
N ALA A 100 -14.71 -8.21 -11.37
CA ALA A 100 -14.32 -9.35 -12.20
C ALA A 100 -14.52 -10.70 -11.53
N TYR A 101 -14.55 -10.73 -10.19
CA TYR A 101 -14.67 -11.97 -9.38
C TYR A 101 -15.83 -11.92 -8.38
N PRO A 102 -17.08 -11.67 -8.83
CA PRO A 102 -18.20 -11.39 -7.92
C PRO A 102 -18.60 -12.61 -7.06
N SER A 103 -18.28 -13.82 -7.50
CA SER A 103 -18.56 -15.09 -6.79
C SER A 103 -17.40 -15.61 -5.94
N GLN A 104 -16.23 -14.95 -5.96
CA GLN A 104 -15.04 -15.42 -5.25
C GLN A 104 -15.00 -14.85 -3.83
N SER A 105 -15.18 -15.74 -2.84
CA SER A 105 -15.08 -15.50 -1.39
C SER A 105 -15.75 -14.20 -0.88
N THR A 106 -15.26 -13.63 0.23
CA THR A 106 -15.88 -12.46 0.88
C THR A 106 -15.49 -11.17 0.17
N SER A 107 -16.49 -10.46 -0.35
CA SER A 107 -16.34 -9.10 -0.88
C SER A 107 -15.66 -8.18 0.14
N LEU A 108 -14.71 -7.36 -0.34
CA LEU A 108 -14.08 -6.32 0.48
C LEU A 108 -14.92 -5.04 0.52
N PHE A 109 -15.86 -4.89 -0.41
CA PHE A 109 -16.78 -3.78 -0.40
C PHE A 109 -18.05 -4.14 0.36
N PRO A 110 -18.68 -3.18 1.05
CA PRO A 110 -20.03 -3.36 1.55
C PRO A 110 -21.00 -3.74 0.42
N SER A 111 -22.04 -4.52 0.74
CA SER A 111 -23.11 -4.85 -0.20
C SER A 111 -24.06 -3.67 -0.44
N ASP A 112 -24.26 -2.84 0.58
CA ASP A 112 -25.13 -1.67 0.51
C ASP A 112 -24.49 -0.55 -0.34
N PRO A 113 -25.20 0.02 -1.34
CA PRO A 113 -24.65 1.05 -2.20
C PRO A 113 -24.19 2.33 -1.46
N TYR A 114 -24.87 2.71 -0.37
CA TYR A 114 -24.48 3.86 0.42
C TYR A 114 -23.19 3.57 1.19
N ASP A 115 -23.06 2.42 1.82
CA ASP A 115 -21.82 2.03 2.50
C ASP A 115 -20.64 1.88 1.51
N ARG A 116 -20.88 1.46 0.26
CA ARG A 116 -19.86 1.52 -0.80
C ARG A 116 -19.42 2.96 -1.10
N ALA A 117 -20.35 3.91 -1.12
CA ALA A 117 -20.01 5.32 -1.29
C ALA A 117 -19.23 5.86 -0.08
N ILE A 118 -19.60 5.46 1.15
CA ILE A 118 -18.83 5.77 2.37
C ILE A 118 -17.40 5.22 2.28
N ALA A 119 -17.22 3.98 1.82
CA ALA A 119 -15.89 3.40 1.63
C ALA A 119 -15.02 4.26 0.70
N ARG A 120 -15.60 4.71 -0.42
CA ARG A 120 -14.91 5.58 -1.39
C ARG A 120 -14.56 6.95 -0.82
N LEU A 121 -15.43 7.56 -0.03
CA LEU A 121 -15.13 8.81 0.68
C LEU A 121 -13.96 8.66 1.65
N TRP A 122 -13.88 7.53 2.36
CA TRP A 122 -12.77 7.28 3.27
C TRP A 122 -11.46 6.90 2.57
N ILE A 123 -11.53 6.20 1.43
CA ILE A 123 -10.38 6.01 0.54
C ILE A 123 -9.87 7.37 0.01
N ASP A 124 -10.79 8.29 -0.34
CA ASP A 124 -10.44 9.65 -0.77
C ASP A 124 -9.76 10.44 0.36
N HIS A 125 -10.29 10.36 1.59
CA HIS A 125 -9.66 10.96 2.78
C HIS A 125 -8.26 10.39 3.02
N ILE A 126 -8.08 9.06 2.92
CA ILE A 126 -6.76 8.44 3.04
C ILE A 126 -5.82 9.01 1.98
N SER A 127 -6.26 9.03 0.72
CA SER A 127 -5.44 9.44 -0.43
C SER A 127 -5.06 10.93 -0.40
N LYS A 128 -5.95 11.81 0.09
CA LYS A 128 -5.74 13.27 0.10
C LYS A 128 -5.14 13.81 1.39
N ASN A 129 -5.43 13.19 2.54
CA ASN A 129 -5.06 13.74 3.86
C ASN A 129 -4.10 12.84 4.63
N TYR A 130 -4.23 11.51 4.55
CA TYR A 130 -3.33 10.61 5.28
C TYR A 130 -2.00 10.45 4.52
N LEU A 131 -2.04 9.94 3.28
CA LEU A 131 -0.82 9.52 2.58
C LEU A 131 0.12 10.69 2.28
N PRO A 132 -0.36 11.86 1.82
CA PRO A 132 0.53 12.97 1.52
C PRO A 132 1.28 13.43 2.77
N ASN A 133 0.61 13.48 3.92
CA ASN A 133 1.23 13.87 5.19
C ASN A 133 2.18 12.80 5.73
N ASN A 134 1.87 11.51 5.58
CA ASN A 134 2.80 10.42 5.90
C ASN A 134 4.10 10.50 5.08
N TRP A 135 3.99 10.73 3.77
CA TRP A 135 5.16 10.86 2.90
C TRP A 135 5.95 12.16 3.10
N ARG A 136 5.26 13.28 3.39
CA ARG A 136 5.90 14.54 3.78
C ARG A 136 6.67 14.38 5.08
N LEU A 137 6.08 13.72 6.08
CA LEU A 137 6.76 13.44 7.34
C LEU A 137 8.02 12.60 7.13
N THR A 138 7.92 11.57 6.29
CA THR A 138 9.06 10.70 5.95
C THR A 138 10.19 11.49 5.28
N GLN A 139 9.89 12.32 4.29
CA GLN A 139 10.91 12.98 3.44
C GLN A 139 11.38 14.35 3.92
N SER A 140 10.68 14.99 4.86
CA SER A 140 11.06 16.33 5.33
C SER A 140 12.43 16.32 6.01
N GLN A 141 13.31 17.23 5.59
CA GLN A 141 14.68 17.35 6.10
C GLN A 141 14.82 18.38 7.24
N THR A 142 13.80 19.21 7.47
CA THR A 142 13.81 20.20 8.57
C THR A 142 12.81 19.81 9.65
N LYS A 143 13.14 20.13 10.91
CA LYS A 143 12.30 19.79 12.06
C LYS A 143 10.92 20.45 11.96
N GLU A 144 10.84 21.69 11.50
CA GLU A 144 9.60 22.45 11.38
C GLU A 144 8.61 21.75 10.43
N LYS A 145 9.10 21.31 9.27
CA LYS A 145 8.28 20.58 8.28
C LYS A 145 7.89 19.18 8.76
N GLN A 146 8.76 18.52 9.51
CA GLN A 146 8.44 17.24 10.14
C GLN A 146 7.32 17.43 11.18
N ASP A 147 7.42 18.46 12.03
CA ASP A 147 6.41 18.74 13.05
C ASP A 147 5.05 19.09 12.41
N GLU A 148 5.03 19.95 11.38
CA GLU A 148 3.81 20.27 10.62
C GLU A 148 3.17 19.02 9.99
N ALA A 149 3.96 18.22 9.28
CA ALA A 149 3.46 17.01 8.62
C ALA A 149 2.97 15.95 9.62
N ARG A 150 3.60 15.88 10.80
CA ARG A 150 3.20 14.95 11.87
C ARG A 150 1.87 15.34 12.48
N GLU A 151 1.65 16.62 12.79
CA GLU A 151 0.36 17.08 13.30
C GLU A 151 -0.76 16.88 12.27
N ALA A 152 -0.51 17.22 11.00
CA ALA A 152 -1.48 16.98 9.93
C ALA A 152 -1.78 15.49 9.73
N LEU A 153 -0.79 14.61 9.90
CA LEU A 153 -1.00 13.16 9.88
C LEU A 153 -1.85 12.69 11.07
N TYR A 154 -1.57 13.18 12.28
CA TYR A 154 -2.39 12.86 13.46
C TYR A 154 -3.84 13.29 13.28
N GLU A 155 -4.09 14.49 12.76
CA GLU A 155 -5.45 14.95 12.46
C GLU A 155 -6.17 14.04 11.46
N ALA A 156 -5.49 13.65 10.37
CA ALA A 156 -6.04 12.73 9.38
C ALA A 156 -6.37 11.36 9.99
N GLN A 157 -5.50 10.85 10.87
CA GLN A 157 -5.69 9.58 11.57
C GLN A 157 -6.84 9.65 12.59
N ARG A 158 -6.96 10.74 13.35
CA ARG A 158 -8.07 10.96 14.29
C ARG A 158 -9.41 10.99 13.56
N LYS A 159 -9.50 11.70 12.42
CA LYS A 159 -10.72 11.71 11.58
C LYS A 159 -11.08 10.31 11.09
N LEU A 160 -10.11 9.54 10.61
CA LEU A 160 -10.33 8.17 10.15
C LEU A 160 -10.83 7.26 11.29
N VAL A 161 -10.13 7.27 12.42
CA VAL A 161 -10.43 6.33 13.52
C VAL A 161 -11.76 6.63 14.20
N GLN A 162 -12.23 7.89 14.19
CA GLN A 162 -13.56 8.24 14.68
C GLN A 162 -14.70 7.52 13.94
N GLN A 163 -14.47 7.05 12.70
CA GLN A 163 -15.45 6.29 11.94
C GLN A 163 -15.27 4.78 12.01
N VAL A 164 -14.17 4.30 12.61
CA VAL A 164 -13.92 2.86 12.73
C VAL A 164 -14.90 2.26 13.72
N LYS A 165 -15.74 1.32 13.26
CA LYS A 165 -16.72 0.62 14.10
C LYS A 165 -16.08 -0.47 14.97
N GLY A 166 -14.95 -1.02 14.53
CA GLY A 166 -14.12 -1.96 15.29
C GLY A 166 -14.52 -3.44 15.12
N PRO A 167 -13.54 -4.36 15.02
CA PRO A 167 -12.09 -4.14 14.94
C PRO A 167 -11.60 -3.52 13.63
N TYR A 168 -12.41 -3.56 12.57
CA TYR A 168 -12.11 -2.97 11.26
C TYR A 168 -13.04 -1.78 10.96
N PHE A 169 -12.82 -1.11 9.83
CA PHE A 169 -13.50 0.14 9.48
C PHE A 169 -15.03 0.04 9.58
N PHE A 170 -15.63 -0.97 8.92
CA PHE A 170 -17.07 -1.22 8.97
C PHE A 170 -17.52 -2.16 10.11
N GLY A 171 -16.62 -2.60 10.98
CA GLY A 171 -16.93 -3.48 12.12
C GLY A 171 -16.13 -4.78 12.09
N GLU A 172 -16.80 -5.92 12.23
CA GLU A 172 -16.18 -7.26 12.29
C GLU A 172 -15.54 -7.73 10.98
N LYS A 173 -16.03 -7.22 9.83
CA LYS A 173 -15.53 -7.64 8.52
C LYS A 173 -14.44 -6.68 8.04
N PHE A 174 -13.29 -7.25 7.68
CA PHE A 174 -12.23 -6.52 6.98
C PHE A 174 -12.75 -6.05 5.63
N SER A 175 -12.47 -4.78 5.31
CA SER A 175 -13.03 -4.10 4.15
C SER A 175 -11.95 -3.45 3.29
N ILE A 176 -12.39 -2.86 2.19
CA ILE A 176 -11.51 -2.18 1.27
C ILE A 176 -10.80 -0.97 1.89
N VAL A 177 -11.44 -0.28 2.84
CA VAL A 177 -10.82 0.86 3.55
C VAL A 177 -9.63 0.38 4.38
N ASP A 178 -9.77 -0.77 5.03
CA ASP A 178 -8.71 -1.41 5.81
C ASP A 178 -7.55 -1.83 4.91
N ALA A 179 -7.84 -2.50 3.79
CA ALA A 179 -6.85 -2.92 2.81
C ALA A 179 -6.05 -1.74 2.23
N VAL A 180 -6.71 -0.59 2.03
CA VAL A 180 -6.08 0.61 1.46
C VAL A 180 -5.13 1.29 2.42
N VAL A 181 -5.38 1.28 3.74
CA VAL A 181 -4.55 1.97 4.74
C VAL A 181 -3.52 1.05 5.41
N ALA A 182 -3.79 -0.26 5.48
CA ALA A 182 -2.94 -1.24 6.16
C ALA A 182 -1.46 -1.20 5.75
N PRO A 183 -1.07 -1.04 4.47
CA PRO A 183 0.35 -0.99 4.09
C PRO A 183 1.15 0.13 4.77
N TRP A 184 0.52 1.29 5.03
CA TRP A 184 1.18 2.39 5.72
C TRP A 184 1.24 2.17 7.23
N ILE A 185 0.19 1.60 7.81
CA ILE A 185 0.18 1.24 9.24
C ILE A 185 1.22 0.16 9.54
N ALA A 186 1.35 -0.85 8.67
CA ALA A 186 2.36 -1.90 8.81
C ALA A 186 3.81 -1.38 8.75
N ARG A 187 4.01 -0.15 8.27
CA ARG A 187 5.32 0.49 8.09
C ARG A 187 5.50 1.78 8.88
N ASP A 188 4.59 2.11 9.78
CA ASP A 188 4.69 3.34 10.57
C ASP A 188 5.86 3.33 11.57
N TRP A 189 6.48 2.17 11.83
CA TRP A 189 7.77 2.07 12.52
C TRP A 189 8.84 2.98 11.89
N VAL A 190 8.80 3.22 10.57
CA VAL A 190 9.71 4.13 9.86
C VAL A 190 9.61 5.54 10.44
N ILE A 191 8.41 6.10 10.56
CA ILE A 191 8.21 7.44 11.08
C ILE A 191 8.26 7.47 12.62
N THR A 192 7.95 6.38 13.29
CA THR A 192 8.12 6.25 14.76
C THR A 192 9.56 6.47 15.14
N GLU A 193 10.47 5.71 14.52
CA GLU A 193 11.88 5.69 14.91
C GLU A 193 12.67 6.89 14.39
N ASN A 194 12.22 7.50 13.29
CA ASN A 194 13.00 8.54 12.60
C ASN A 194 12.36 9.93 12.66
N ARG A 195 11.08 10.06 13.04
CA ARG A 195 10.30 11.31 12.91
C ARG A 195 9.42 11.65 14.12
N GLY A 196 9.59 10.94 15.23
CA GLY A 196 8.86 11.20 16.48
C GLY A 196 7.36 10.96 16.38
N TYR A 197 6.93 10.09 15.47
CA TYR A 197 5.54 9.65 15.38
C TYR A 197 5.23 8.65 16.49
N GLU A 198 4.05 8.76 17.11
CA GLU A 198 3.58 7.80 18.10
C GLU A 198 2.10 7.51 17.89
N ARG A 199 1.73 6.21 17.78
CA ARG A 199 0.32 5.81 17.65
C ARG A 199 -0.53 6.31 18.84
N VAL A 200 0.05 6.36 20.04
CA VAL A 200 -0.64 6.81 21.26
C VAL A 200 -1.03 8.29 21.23
N ALA A 201 -0.28 9.13 20.49
CA ALA A 201 -0.61 10.54 20.31
C ALA A 201 -1.88 10.76 19.46
N VAL A 202 -2.29 9.76 18.68
CA VAL A 202 -3.57 9.75 17.96
C VAL A 202 -4.72 9.39 18.89
N GLY A 203 -4.50 8.41 19.78
CA GLY A 203 -5.44 7.91 20.77
C GLY A 203 -5.57 6.38 20.77
N GLU A 204 -6.14 5.83 21.85
CA GLU A 204 -6.24 4.37 22.05
C GLU A 204 -6.99 3.63 20.94
N ALA A 205 -8.04 4.25 20.37
CA ALA A 205 -8.78 3.68 19.26
C ALA A 205 -7.87 3.41 18.05
N TRP A 206 -6.91 4.30 17.78
CA TRP A 206 -5.97 4.15 16.69
C TRP A 206 -4.97 3.03 16.97
N VAL A 207 -4.49 2.93 18.20
CA VAL A 207 -3.62 1.82 18.62
C VAL A 207 -4.30 0.47 18.40
N LYS A 208 -5.57 0.34 18.82
CA LYS A 208 -6.37 -0.89 18.64
C LYS A 208 -6.60 -1.21 17.17
N TYR A 209 -7.02 -0.24 16.38
CA TYR A 209 -7.24 -0.40 14.95
C TYR A 209 -5.95 -0.79 14.22
N ALA A 210 -4.86 -0.08 14.49
CA ALA A 210 -3.57 -0.35 13.87
C ALA A 210 -3.03 -1.74 14.23
N LYS A 211 -3.22 -2.19 15.46
CA LYS A 211 -2.90 -3.55 15.90
C LYS A 211 -3.71 -4.58 15.10
N ALA A 212 -5.03 -4.40 15.00
CA ALA A 212 -5.90 -5.31 14.26
C ALA A 212 -5.48 -5.44 12.78
N LEU A 213 -5.12 -4.33 12.12
CA LEU A 213 -4.64 -4.39 10.73
C LEU A 213 -3.29 -5.11 10.62
N CYS A 214 -2.33 -4.83 11.51
CA CYS A 214 -1.01 -5.49 11.49
C CYS A 214 -1.11 -6.99 11.79
N GLU A 215 -2.13 -7.41 12.55
CA GLU A 215 -2.35 -8.81 12.91
C GLU A 215 -3.09 -9.61 11.83
N ARG A 216 -3.73 -8.93 10.87
CA ARG A 216 -4.51 -9.55 9.78
C ARG A 216 -3.61 -10.50 8.95
N PRO A 217 -4.05 -11.76 8.71
CA PRO A 217 -3.25 -12.73 7.96
C PRO A 217 -2.83 -12.26 6.56
N SER A 218 -3.72 -11.64 5.79
CA SER A 218 -3.41 -11.11 4.45
C SER A 218 -2.35 -10.00 4.47
N VAL A 219 -2.36 -9.14 5.50
CA VAL A 219 -1.33 -8.10 5.68
C VAL A 219 0.02 -8.74 6.01
N LYS A 220 0.05 -9.71 6.91
CA LYS A 220 1.28 -10.46 7.25
C LYS A 220 1.85 -11.21 6.05
N LYS A 221 1.01 -11.93 5.30
CA LYS A 221 1.39 -12.69 4.11
C LYS A 221 1.97 -11.87 2.97
N THR A 222 1.74 -10.56 2.98
CA THR A 222 2.18 -9.63 1.93
C THR A 222 3.23 -8.65 2.45
N THR A 223 3.77 -8.88 3.65
CA THR A 223 4.80 -8.06 4.28
C THR A 223 6.12 -8.84 4.36
N SER A 224 7.15 -8.38 3.63
CA SER A 224 8.53 -8.89 3.77
C SER A 224 9.19 -8.52 5.09
N GLU A 225 10.40 -9.00 5.33
CA GLU A 225 11.12 -8.72 6.57
C GLU A 225 11.60 -7.26 6.60
N ARG A 226 11.55 -6.71 7.80
CA ARG A 226 11.81 -5.30 8.07
C ARG A 226 13.19 -4.84 7.60
N GLU A 227 14.22 -5.64 7.84
CA GLU A 227 15.62 -5.33 7.49
C GLU A 227 15.82 -5.05 6.00
N HIS A 228 14.97 -5.57 5.13
CA HIS A 228 15.03 -5.29 3.70
C HIS A 228 14.29 -4.00 3.30
N TYR A 229 13.32 -3.55 4.10
CA TYR A 229 12.67 -2.26 3.89
C TYR A 229 13.56 -1.10 4.31
N GLU A 230 14.40 -1.27 5.33
CA GLU A 230 15.21 -0.21 5.92
C GLU A 230 16.10 0.54 4.91
N PRO A 231 16.83 -0.12 4.00
CA PRO A 231 17.62 0.58 3.00
C PRO A 231 16.76 1.37 2.00
N ILE A 232 15.57 0.87 1.68
CA ILE A 232 14.61 1.52 0.78
C ILE A 232 14.07 2.79 1.43
N TYR A 233 13.53 2.67 2.64
CA TYR A 233 13.02 3.83 3.39
C TYR A 233 14.12 4.80 3.79
N GLY A 234 15.34 4.33 4.05
CA GLY A 234 16.51 5.17 4.32
C GLY A 234 16.73 6.22 3.22
N ARG A 235 16.47 5.86 1.96
CA ARG A 235 16.58 6.82 0.83
C ARG A 235 15.45 7.85 0.82
N TYR A 236 14.24 7.48 1.22
CA TYR A 236 13.16 8.46 1.42
C TYR A 236 13.49 9.38 2.60
N LEU A 237 14.02 8.82 3.70
CA LEU A 237 14.39 9.58 4.89
C LEU A 237 15.50 10.61 4.62
N ARG A 238 16.41 10.32 3.67
CA ARG A 238 17.45 11.25 3.20
C ARG A 238 17.05 12.11 1.99
N ASP A 239 15.79 12.02 1.54
CA ASP A 239 15.27 12.69 0.35
C ASP A 239 16.04 12.37 -0.97
N GLU A 240 16.66 11.19 -1.03
CA GLU A 240 17.44 10.68 -2.19
C GLU A 240 16.61 9.78 -3.11
N ALA A 241 15.43 9.34 -2.65
CA ALA A 241 14.56 8.41 -3.36
C ALA A 241 14.14 8.97 -4.74
N GLN A 242 14.23 8.16 -5.79
CA GLN A 242 13.92 8.54 -7.18
C GLN A 242 12.59 7.98 -7.70
N SER A 243 11.75 7.43 -6.81
CA SER A 243 10.40 7.01 -7.17
C SER A 243 9.52 8.20 -7.57
N GLU A 244 8.45 7.95 -8.32
CA GLU A 244 7.50 8.99 -8.69
C GLU A 244 6.80 9.60 -7.45
N VAL A 245 6.58 8.81 -6.41
CA VAL A 245 6.08 9.28 -5.11
C VAL A 245 7.04 10.27 -4.47
N ALA A 246 8.34 9.97 -4.45
CA ALA A 246 9.34 10.85 -3.87
C ALA A 246 9.41 12.19 -4.63
N LYS A 247 9.42 12.12 -5.96
CA LYS A 247 9.40 13.30 -6.83
C LYS A 247 8.13 14.14 -6.65
N ALA A 248 6.95 13.50 -6.53
CA ALA A 248 5.68 14.18 -6.31
C ALA A 248 5.69 14.94 -4.98
N VAL A 249 6.19 14.32 -3.90
CA VAL A 249 6.27 14.95 -2.58
C VAL A 249 7.21 16.16 -2.60
N ARG A 250 8.40 16.03 -3.18
CA ARG A 250 9.35 17.15 -3.33
C ARG A 250 8.78 18.32 -4.12
N SER A 251 7.97 18.03 -5.15
CA SER A 251 7.37 19.05 -6.01
C SER A 251 5.99 19.54 -5.54
N GLY A 252 5.48 19.05 -4.41
CA GLY A 252 4.15 19.41 -3.90
C GLY A 252 2.99 18.93 -4.78
N LYS A 253 3.24 17.99 -5.69
CA LYS A 253 2.21 17.42 -6.59
C LYS A 253 1.41 16.32 -5.89
N THR A 254 0.25 16.01 -6.46
CA THR A 254 -0.54 14.83 -6.07
C THR A 254 0.29 13.56 -6.23
N LEU A 255 0.13 12.63 -5.29
CA LEU A 255 0.79 11.33 -5.34
C LEU A 255 0.32 10.55 -6.57
N PRO A 256 1.23 9.86 -7.27
CA PRO A 256 0.90 8.95 -8.35
C PRO A 256 0.22 7.68 -7.83
#